data_AF-A0A292Q570-F1
#
_entry.id   AF-A0A292Q570-F1
#
_cell.length_a   1.000
_cell.length_b   1.000
_cell.length_c   1.000
_cell.angle_alpha   90.00
_cell.angle_beta   90.00
_cell.angle_gamma   90.00
#
_symmetry.space_group_name_H-M   'P 1'
#
loop_
_entity.id
_entity.type
_entity.pdbx_description
1 polymer ?
#
loop_
_entity_poly.entity_id
_entity_poly.type
_entity_poly.pdbx_seq_one_letter_code
_entity_poly.pdbx_strand_id
1 'polypeptide(L)'
;MLPDIKDLQTAFSHITKPSKKTFIILDALDEFPKAIRGTLLSWIGELTADHMGSLSILVTSRPEADIARSLEPHTSFAISLQSSTIDPDIRAYIRNSLVGKDGFKKFSQEIKTEIEETLVAGSQGMFRWVDCLLRILEECITPKSVRDALRELPEDLDSIYAKILDTIPKKQKEYICRAMNWLAFSAEPMTLGQLAEAIVIEYDVDKYGEDSENLFDT
;
A
#
# COMPACT_ATOMS: atom_id res chain seq x y z
N MET A 1 -26.50 -5.64 19.83
CA MET A 1 -26.60 -6.48 18.62
C MET A 1 -25.98 -5.66 17.50
N LEU A 2 -24.91 -6.14 16.88
CA LEU A 2 -24.33 -5.44 15.72
C LEU A 2 -25.33 -5.54 14.55
N PRO A 3 -25.53 -4.47 13.76
CA PRO A 3 -26.42 -4.50 12.61
C PRO A 3 -25.95 -5.58 11.61
N ASP A 4 -26.90 -6.29 11.01
CA ASP A 4 -26.56 -7.26 9.98
C ASP A 4 -26.29 -6.55 8.63
N ILE A 5 -25.82 -7.30 7.63
CA ILE A 5 -25.50 -6.72 6.31
C ILE A 5 -26.74 -6.07 5.67
N LYS A 6 -27.93 -6.63 5.87
CA LYS A 6 -29.18 -6.10 5.29
C LYS A 6 -29.59 -4.79 5.94
N ASP A 7 -29.38 -4.66 7.25
CA ASP A 7 -29.60 -3.42 7.98
C ASP A 7 -28.71 -2.30 7.40
N LEU A 8 -27.43 -2.61 7.17
CA LEU A 8 -26.47 -1.67 6.58
C LEU A 8 -26.85 -1.28 5.14
N GLN A 9 -27.25 -2.25 4.31
CA GLN A 9 -27.72 -2.00 2.94
C GLN A 9 -28.97 -1.11 2.91
N THR A 10 -29.91 -1.36 3.83
CA THR A 10 -31.15 -0.58 3.95
C THR A 10 -30.85 0.85 4.39
N ALA A 11 -30.03 1.01 5.42
CA ALA A 11 -29.59 2.32 5.89
C ALA A 11 -28.86 3.10 4.78
N PHE A 12 -27.97 2.42 4.05
CA PHE A 12 -27.27 3.00 2.90
C PHE A 12 -28.26 3.51 1.85
N SER A 13 -29.23 2.68 1.44
CA SER A 13 -30.26 3.08 0.47
C SER A 13 -31.07 4.30 0.92
N HIS A 14 -31.39 4.40 2.21
CA HIS A 14 -32.10 5.56 2.75
C HIS A 14 -31.25 6.84 2.75
N ILE A 15 -29.93 6.73 2.87
CA ILE A 15 -29.01 7.87 2.82
C ILE A 15 -28.81 8.33 1.37
N THR A 16 -28.74 7.40 0.41
CA THR A 16 -28.41 7.72 -0.99
C THR A 16 -29.63 8.16 -1.81
N LYS A 17 -30.81 7.58 -1.59
CA LYS A 17 -32.04 7.89 -2.36
C LYS A 17 -32.48 9.36 -2.37
N PRO A 18 -32.38 10.13 -1.26
CA PRO A 18 -32.75 11.54 -1.25
C PRO A 18 -31.76 12.42 -2.03
N SER A 19 -30.55 11.93 -2.27
CA SER A 19 -29.49 12.70 -2.92
C SER A 19 -29.73 12.78 -4.44
N LYS A 20 -29.46 13.95 -5.04
CA LYS A 20 -29.47 14.09 -6.51
C LYS A 20 -28.31 13.33 -7.15
N LYS A 21 -27.18 13.24 -6.45
CA LYS A 21 -25.99 12.51 -6.86
C LYS A 21 -25.16 12.10 -5.64
N THR A 22 -24.78 10.83 -5.58
CA THR A 22 -23.88 10.26 -4.56
C THR A 22 -22.61 9.75 -5.24
N PHE A 23 -21.47 9.96 -4.58
CA PHE A 23 -20.18 9.40 -4.97
C PHE A 23 -19.70 8.42 -3.92
N ILE A 24 -19.30 7.22 -4.34
CA ILE A 24 -18.65 6.22 -3.50
C ILE A 24 -17.24 6.01 -4.01
N ILE A 25 -16.26 6.01 -3.10
CA ILE A 25 -14.88 5.64 -3.40
C ILE A 25 -14.57 4.40 -2.57
N LEU A 26 -14.28 3.30 -3.24
CA LEU A 26 -13.80 2.06 -2.63
C LEU A 26 -12.31 1.96 -2.91
N ASP A 27 -11.49 2.23 -1.90
CA ASP A 27 -10.03 2.20 -2.03
C ASP A 27 -9.49 0.81 -1.64
N ALA A 28 -8.58 0.29 -2.46
CA ALA A 28 -7.89 -0.99 -2.28
C ALA A 28 -8.84 -2.17 -2.01
N LEU A 29 -9.81 -2.40 -2.91
CA LEU A 29 -10.81 -3.46 -2.76
C LEU A 29 -10.20 -4.88 -2.63
N ASP A 30 -8.99 -5.09 -3.16
CA ASP A 30 -8.26 -6.35 -3.04
C ASP A 30 -7.86 -6.70 -1.60
N GLU A 31 -7.72 -5.71 -0.71
CA GLU A 31 -7.43 -5.91 0.73
C GLU A 31 -8.65 -6.46 1.49
N PHE A 32 -9.84 -6.47 0.85
CA PHE A 32 -11.03 -7.04 1.47
C PHE A 32 -10.94 -8.58 1.54
N PRO A 33 -11.29 -9.22 2.68
CA PRO A 33 -11.11 -10.66 2.85
C PRO A 33 -11.82 -11.47 1.76
N LYS A 34 -11.07 -12.34 1.06
CA LYS A 34 -11.58 -13.15 -0.06
C LYS A 34 -12.83 -13.96 0.29
N ALA A 35 -12.95 -14.42 1.54
CA ALA A 35 -14.08 -15.21 2.01
C ALA A 35 -15.44 -14.48 1.93
N ILE A 36 -15.44 -13.15 2.04
CA ILE A 36 -16.66 -12.32 2.05
C ILE A 36 -16.70 -11.30 0.90
N ARG A 37 -15.61 -11.14 0.16
CA ARG A 37 -15.48 -10.20 -0.98
C ARG A 37 -16.55 -10.42 -2.05
N GLY A 38 -16.97 -11.66 -2.30
CA GLY A 38 -18.01 -11.96 -3.27
C GLY A 38 -19.36 -11.32 -2.95
N THR A 39 -19.76 -11.26 -1.67
CA THR A 39 -21.00 -10.61 -1.24
C THR A 39 -20.96 -9.11 -1.50
N LEU A 40 -19.81 -8.47 -1.22
CA LEU A 40 -19.59 -7.05 -1.50
C LEU A 40 -19.65 -6.75 -3.01
N LEU A 41 -18.98 -7.56 -3.83
CA LEU A 41 -18.99 -7.42 -5.30
C LEU A 41 -20.40 -7.56 -5.90
N SER A 42 -21.18 -8.54 -5.44
CA SER A 42 -22.57 -8.71 -5.86
C SER A 42 -23.41 -7.48 -5.52
N TRP A 43 -23.26 -6.97 -4.29
CA TRP A 43 -23.99 -5.79 -3.84
C TRP A 43 -23.62 -4.52 -4.61
N ILE A 44 -22.34 -4.33 -4.98
CA ILE A 44 -21.94 -3.22 -5.86
C ILE A 44 -22.67 -3.31 -7.21
N GLY A 45 -22.78 -4.52 -7.78
CA GLY A 45 -23.55 -4.75 -9.00
C GLY A 45 -25.01 -4.34 -8.85
N GLU A 46 -25.67 -4.78 -7.78
CA GLU A 46 -27.06 -4.41 -7.45
C GLU A 46 -27.23 -2.89 -7.26
N LEU A 47 -26.31 -2.24 -6.54
CA LEU A 47 -26.34 -0.79 -6.32
C LEU A 47 -26.29 0.01 -7.61
N THR A 48 -25.43 -0.39 -8.55
CA THR A 48 -25.29 0.29 -9.85
C THR A 48 -26.55 0.16 -10.70
N ALA A 49 -27.24 -0.99 -10.63
CA ALA A 49 -28.50 -1.22 -11.31
C ALA A 49 -29.66 -0.41 -10.68
N ASP A 50 -29.76 -0.40 -9.36
CA ASP A 50 -30.87 0.23 -8.64
C ASP A 50 -30.88 1.77 -8.71
N HIS A 51 -29.70 2.39 -8.86
CA HIS A 51 -29.55 3.85 -8.73
C HIS A 51 -29.37 4.59 -10.07
N MET A 52 -29.58 3.95 -11.23
CA MET A 52 -29.74 4.52 -12.60
C MET A 52 -29.22 5.96 -12.82
N GLY A 53 -27.93 6.22 -12.52
CA GLY A 53 -27.25 7.50 -12.76
C GLY A 53 -27.19 8.51 -11.60
N SER A 54 -27.89 8.29 -10.48
CA SER A 54 -27.70 9.09 -9.26
C SER A 54 -26.51 8.63 -8.43
N LEU A 55 -25.90 7.48 -8.77
CA LEU A 55 -24.74 6.93 -8.09
C LEU A 55 -23.53 6.89 -9.02
N SER A 56 -22.37 7.33 -8.52
CA SER A 56 -21.08 7.22 -9.21
C SER A 56 -20.09 6.53 -8.28
N ILE A 57 -19.53 5.41 -8.74
CA ILE A 57 -18.62 4.58 -7.94
C ILE A 57 -17.24 4.61 -8.59
N LEU A 58 -16.22 4.91 -7.79
CA LEU A 58 -14.81 4.71 -8.12
C LEU A 58 -14.28 3.56 -7.27
N VAL A 59 -13.67 2.58 -7.93
CA VAL A 59 -13.03 1.45 -7.26
C VAL A 59 -11.55 1.44 -7.64
N THR A 60 -10.67 1.30 -6.65
CA THR A 60 -9.26 1.00 -6.87
C THR A 60 -8.98 -0.43 -6.38
N SER A 61 -8.20 -1.19 -7.15
CA SER A 61 -7.75 -2.51 -6.74
C SER A 61 -6.54 -2.98 -7.54
N ARG A 62 -5.84 -4.00 -7.04
CA ARG A 62 -5.01 -4.86 -7.89
C ARG A 62 -5.88 -5.60 -8.93
N PRO A 63 -5.30 -6.02 -10.07
CA PRO A 63 -6.03 -6.71 -11.13
C PRO A 63 -6.27 -8.19 -10.79
N GLU A 64 -6.92 -8.46 -9.65
CA GLU A 64 -7.33 -9.82 -9.27
C GLU A 64 -8.51 -10.31 -10.13
N ALA A 65 -8.47 -11.57 -10.54
CA ALA A 65 -9.38 -12.12 -11.54
C ALA A 65 -10.86 -12.15 -11.10
N ASP A 66 -11.14 -12.34 -9.81
CA ASP A 66 -12.50 -12.29 -9.26
C ASP A 66 -13.05 -10.86 -9.25
N ILE A 67 -12.24 -9.88 -8.85
CA ILE A 67 -12.64 -8.46 -8.86
C ILE A 67 -12.92 -8.00 -10.30
N ALA A 68 -11.98 -8.27 -11.21
CA ALA A 68 -12.12 -7.87 -12.61
C ALA A 68 -13.40 -8.47 -13.23
N ARG A 69 -13.61 -9.79 -13.06
CA ARG A 69 -14.78 -10.48 -13.63
C ARG A 69 -16.10 -9.96 -13.07
N SER A 70 -16.16 -9.63 -11.78
CA SER A 70 -17.39 -9.14 -11.15
C SER A 70 -17.70 -7.69 -11.51
N LEU A 71 -16.70 -6.84 -11.68
CA LEU A 71 -16.92 -5.41 -11.94
C LEU A 71 -17.00 -5.07 -13.43
N GLU A 72 -16.39 -5.85 -14.32
CA GLU A 72 -16.38 -5.62 -15.78
C GLU A 72 -17.79 -5.34 -16.36
N PRO A 73 -18.86 -6.10 -16.02
CA PRO A 73 -20.20 -5.84 -16.55
C PRO A 73 -20.80 -4.48 -16.15
N HIS A 74 -20.31 -3.89 -15.06
CA HIS A 74 -20.82 -2.64 -14.47
C HIS A 74 -19.87 -1.46 -14.72
N THR A 75 -18.71 -1.70 -15.33
CA THR A 75 -17.66 -0.70 -15.47
C THR A 75 -17.85 0.09 -16.76
N SER A 76 -18.20 1.38 -16.62
CA SER A 76 -18.27 2.29 -17.77
C SER A 76 -16.89 2.74 -18.26
N PHE A 77 -15.90 2.76 -17.37
CA PHE A 77 -14.55 3.22 -17.66
C PHE A 77 -13.55 2.55 -16.73
N ALA A 78 -12.48 1.98 -17.29
CA ALA A 78 -11.41 1.33 -16.53
C ALA A 78 -10.08 2.02 -16.85
N ILE A 79 -9.33 2.40 -15.82
CA ILE A 79 -7.96 2.88 -15.95
C ILE A 79 -7.04 1.76 -15.50
N SER A 80 -6.24 1.25 -16.43
CA SER A 80 -5.18 0.30 -16.10
C SER A 80 -3.89 1.06 -15.80
N LEU A 81 -3.41 0.95 -14.58
CA LEU A 81 -2.16 1.54 -14.12
C LEU A 81 -0.94 0.67 -14.51
N GLN A 82 -0.87 0.26 -15.77
CA GLN A 82 0.27 -0.50 -16.32
C GLN A 82 1.48 0.41 -16.59
N SER A 83 2.68 -0.17 -16.51
CA SER A 83 3.96 0.53 -16.64
C SER A 83 4.00 1.49 -17.84
N SER A 84 3.68 1.02 -19.04
CA SER A 84 3.77 1.83 -20.27
C SER A 84 2.95 3.13 -20.25
N THR A 85 1.85 3.16 -19.48
CA THR A 85 1.00 4.35 -19.34
C THR A 85 1.55 5.33 -18.30
N ILE A 86 2.28 4.82 -17.30
CA ILE A 86 2.76 5.58 -16.14
C ILE A 86 4.23 5.99 -16.28
N ASP A 87 5.02 5.30 -17.12
CA ASP A 87 6.44 5.59 -17.32
C ASP A 87 6.73 7.08 -17.61
N PRO A 88 5.90 7.83 -18.39
CA PRO A 88 6.08 9.28 -18.54
C PRO A 88 5.95 10.05 -17.22
N ASP A 89 4.99 9.68 -16.38
CA ASP A 89 4.74 10.32 -15.09
C ASP A 89 5.85 9.96 -14.08
N ILE A 90 6.31 8.71 -14.08
CA ILE A 90 7.47 8.27 -13.29
C ILE A 90 8.72 9.05 -13.70
N ARG A 91 8.95 9.21 -15.01
CA ARG A 91 10.07 10.00 -15.51
C ARG A 91 9.98 11.46 -15.07
N ALA A 92 8.80 12.06 -15.16
CA ALA A 92 8.57 13.42 -14.67
C ALA A 92 8.84 13.53 -13.16
N TYR A 93 8.37 12.57 -12.37
CA TYR A 93 8.63 12.49 -10.94
C TYR A 93 10.12 12.37 -10.60
N ILE A 94 10.88 11.53 -11.33
CA ILE A 94 12.33 11.40 -11.16
C ILE A 94 13.03 12.71 -11.47
N ARG A 95 12.72 13.35 -12.60
CA ARG A 95 13.31 14.64 -13.00
C ARG A 95 13.08 15.71 -11.94
N ASN A 96 11.84 15.83 -11.48
CA ASN A 96 11.48 16.79 -10.43
C ASN A 96 12.25 16.50 -9.14
N SER A 97 12.45 15.23 -8.78
CA SER A 97 13.22 14.83 -7.60
C SER A 97 14.71 15.16 -7.74
N LEU A 98 15.32 14.91 -8.91
CA LEU A 98 16.74 15.18 -9.19
C LEU A 98 17.07 16.68 -9.27
N VAL A 99 16.06 17.52 -9.53
CA VAL A 99 16.18 18.99 -9.53
C VAL A 99 15.87 19.58 -8.15
N GLY A 100 14.83 19.08 -7.50
CA GLY A 100 14.29 19.67 -6.27
C GLY A 100 15.07 19.35 -5.00
N LYS A 101 15.75 18.19 -4.94
CA LYS A 101 16.45 17.73 -3.73
C LYS A 101 17.92 18.15 -3.71
N ASP A 102 18.36 18.68 -2.57
CA ASP A 102 19.73 19.19 -2.39
C ASP A 102 20.80 18.13 -2.59
N GLY A 103 20.53 16.88 -2.18
CA GLY A 103 21.48 15.77 -2.29
C GLY A 103 21.92 15.48 -3.73
N PHE A 104 21.10 15.82 -4.74
CA PHE A 104 21.40 15.61 -6.14
C PHE A 104 22.02 16.81 -6.85
N LYS A 105 22.03 18.01 -6.25
CA LYS A 105 22.60 19.23 -6.88
C LYS A 105 24.08 19.10 -7.20
N LYS A 106 24.80 18.28 -6.43
CA LYS A 106 26.24 18.02 -6.59
C LYS A 106 26.60 17.15 -7.80
N PHE A 107 25.62 16.44 -8.37
CA PHE A 107 25.87 15.53 -9.48
C PHE A 107 25.71 16.21 -10.84
N SER A 108 26.55 15.80 -11.79
CA SER A 108 26.50 16.31 -13.16
C SER A 108 25.25 15.82 -13.90
N GLN A 109 24.92 16.47 -15.02
CA GLN A 109 23.76 16.09 -15.81
C GLN A 109 23.86 14.65 -16.32
N GLU A 110 25.06 14.17 -16.64
CA GLU A 110 25.30 12.80 -17.10
C GLU A 110 24.88 11.77 -16.05
N ILE A 111 25.22 11.99 -14.77
CA ILE A 111 24.83 11.09 -13.67
C ILE A 111 23.31 11.14 -13.46
N LYS A 112 22.72 12.33 -13.54
CA LYS A 112 21.26 12.49 -13.38
C LYS A 112 20.50 11.76 -14.49
N THR A 113 21.01 11.83 -15.72
CA THR A 113 20.46 11.06 -16.85
C THR A 113 20.62 9.56 -16.63
N GLU A 114 21.77 9.10 -16.15
CA GLU A 114 22.02 7.68 -15.82
C GLU A 114 21.03 7.18 -14.75
N ILE A 115 20.76 7.97 -13.71
CA ILE A 115 19.73 7.67 -12.69
C ILE A 115 18.34 7.61 -13.34
N GLU A 116 17.96 8.61 -14.12
CA GLU A 116 16.65 8.65 -14.78
C GLU A 116 16.41 7.41 -15.64
N GLU A 117 17.33 7.10 -16.54
CA GLU A 117 17.19 5.98 -17.47
C GLU A 117 17.10 4.64 -16.74
N THR A 118 17.96 4.43 -15.74
CA THR A 118 17.99 3.19 -14.97
C THR A 118 16.70 3.01 -14.16
N LEU A 119 16.24 4.06 -13.47
CA LEU A 119 15.05 3.96 -12.63
C LEU A 119 13.77 3.83 -13.46
N VAL A 120 13.64 4.53 -14.60
CA VAL A 120 12.48 4.37 -15.49
C VAL A 120 12.41 2.93 -15.99
N ALA A 121 13.53 2.38 -16.48
CA ALA A 121 13.58 1.02 -17.00
C ALA A 121 13.27 -0.05 -15.94
N GLY A 122 13.71 0.15 -14.69
CA GLY A 122 13.47 -0.78 -13.58
C GLY A 122 12.13 -0.62 -12.87
N SER A 123 11.46 0.53 -13.00
CA SER A 123 10.30 0.87 -12.16
C SER A 123 9.10 -0.05 -12.32
N GLN A 124 8.89 -0.62 -13.51
CA GLN A 124 7.71 -1.44 -13.84
C GLN A 124 6.39 -0.77 -13.41
N GLY A 125 6.29 0.56 -13.52
CA GLY A 125 5.09 1.32 -13.11
C GLY A 125 4.98 1.62 -11.61
N MET A 126 5.98 1.27 -10.78
CA MET A 126 5.93 1.43 -9.33
C MET A 126 6.62 2.72 -8.86
N PHE A 127 5.82 3.77 -8.58
CA PHE A 127 6.34 5.00 -7.97
C PHE A 127 7.05 4.78 -6.63
N ARG A 128 6.54 3.85 -5.81
CA ARG A 128 7.14 3.57 -4.48
C ARG A 128 8.55 3.01 -4.61
N TRP A 129 8.77 2.15 -5.61
CA TRP A 129 10.09 1.58 -5.90
C TRP A 129 11.08 2.68 -6.26
N VAL A 130 10.65 3.61 -7.13
CA VAL A 130 11.44 4.78 -7.53
C VAL A 130 11.72 5.73 -6.36
N ASP A 131 10.72 6.07 -5.54
CA ASP A 131 10.89 6.94 -4.37
C ASP A 131 11.92 6.38 -3.38
N CYS A 132 11.81 5.10 -3.04
CA CYS A 132 12.76 4.43 -2.14
C CYS A 132 14.19 4.47 -2.69
N LEU A 133 14.37 4.19 -3.98
CA LEU A 133 15.70 4.23 -4.60
C LEU A 133 16.25 5.64 -4.70
N LEU A 134 15.43 6.63 -5.01
CA LEU A 134 15.86 8.02 -4.98
C LEU A 134 16.35 8.42 -3.58
N ARG A 135 15.71 7.95 -2.50
CA ARG A 135 16.19 8.22 -1.12
C ARG A 135 17.57 7.59 -0.87
N ILE A 136 17.79 6.35 -1.32
CA ILE A 136 19.09 5.67 -1.19
C ILE A 136 20.17 6.41 -2.01
N LEU A 137 19.85 6.81 -3.24
CA LEU A 137 20.78 7.53 -4.12
C LEU A 137 21.10 8.94 -3.63
N GLU A 138 20.19 9.57 -2.89
CA GLU A 138 20.38 10.90 -2.30
C GLU A 138 21.50 10.91 -1.25
N GLU A 139 21.69 9.79 -0.54
CA GLU A 139 22.76 9.61 0.46
C GLU A 139 24.14 9.37 -0.17
N CYS A 140 24.21 9.00 -1.46
CA CYS A 140 25.47 8.78 -2.14
C CYS A 140 26.27 10.08 -2.25
N ILE A 141 27.58 10.02 -2.00
CA ILE A 141 28.45 11.22 -2.02
C ILE A 141 29.14 11.39 -3.38
N THR A 142 29.56 10.28 -3.99
CA THR A 142 30.40 10.29 -5.20
C THR A 142 29.65 9.75 -6.42
N PRO A 143 30.04 10.16 -7.65
CA PRO A 143 29.53 9.53 -8.87
C PRO A 143 29.72 8.02 -8.90
N LYS A 144 30.85 7.53 -8.36
CA LYS A 144 31.13 6.09 -8.28
C LYS A 144 30.12 5.38 -7.39
N SER A 145 29.86 5.90 -6.17
CA SER A 145 28.86 5.30 -5.27
C SER A 145 27.45 5.29 -5.85
N VAL A 146 27.08 6.29 -6.66
CA VAL A 146 25.79 6.29 -7.37
C VAL A 146 25.75 5.12 -8.37
N ARG A 147 26.78 4.97 -9.21
CA ARG A 147 26.82 3.88 -10.20
C ARG A 147 26.86 2.50 -9.57
N ASP A 148 27.58 2.36 -8.47
CA ASP A 148 27.64 1.11 -7.72
C ASP A 148 26.23 0.80 -7.14
N ALA A 149 25.54 1.79 -6.57
CA ALA A 149 24.16 1.63 -6.10
C ALA A 149 23.16 1.32 -7.23
N LEU A 150 23.33 1.93 -8.41
CA LEU A 150 22.51 1.66 -9.61
C LEU A 150 22.74 0.24 -10.18
N ARG A 151 23.89 -0.40 -9.89
CA ARG A 151 24.15 -1.81 -10.27
C ARG A 151 23.59 -2.79 -9.27
N GLU A 152 23.46 -2.38 -8.01
CA GLU A 152 22.93 -3.18 -6.90
C GLU A 152 21.47 -2.81 -6.58
N LEU A 153 20.70 -2.45 -7.62
CA LEU A 153 19.29 -2.14 -7.46
C LEU A 153 18.51 -3.42 -7.14
N PRO A 154 17.65 -3.41 -6.11
CA PRO A 154 16.80 -4.55 -5.82
C PRO A 154 15.73 -4.71 -6.92
N GLU A 155 15.41 -5.97 -7.22
CA GLU A 155 14.49 -6.33 -8.31
C GLU A 155 13.03 -5.94 -8.00
N ASP A 156 12.64 -5.96 -6.73
CA ASP A 156 11.28 -5.70 -6.27
C ASP A 156 11.21 -4.83 -5.01
N LEU A 157 9.99 -4.43 -4.64
CA LEU A 157 9.73 -3.65 -3.44
C LEU A 157 10.13 -4.40 -2.16
N ASP A 158 9.92 -5.71 -2.10
CA ASP A 158 10.22 -6.52 -0.92
C ASP A 158 11.71 -6.50 -0.60
N SER A 159 12.55 -6.61 -1.63
CA SER A 159 14.01 -6.52 -1.52
C SER A 159 14.47 -5.12 -1.12
N ILE A 160 13.80 -4.07 -1.59
CA ILE A 160 14.02 -2.69 -1.11
C ILE A 160 13.69 -2.58 0.38
N TYR A 161 12.52 -3.06 0.79
CA TYR A 161 12.11 -3.01 2.19
C TYR A 161 13.04 -3.81 3.10
N ALA A 162 13.49 -5.00 2.67
CA ALA A 162 14.50 -5.77 3.38
C ALA A 162 15.79 -4.96 3.59
N LYS A 163 16.29 -4.31 2.54
CA LYS A 163 17.48 -3.44 2.63
C LYS A 163 17.26 -2.27 3.59
N ILE A 164 16.09 -1.63 3.56
CA ILE A 164 15.73 -0.54 4.50
C ILE A 164 15.71 -1.08 5.93
N LEU A 165 15.09 -2.24 6.17
CA LEU A 165 15.03 -2.86 7.49
C LEU A 165 16.42 -3.26 8.01
N ASP A 166 17.35 -3.59 7.12
CA ASP A 166 18.73 -3.88 7.49
C ASP A 166 19.57 -2.66 7.86
N THR A 167 19.16 -1.46 7.42
CA THR A 167 19.80 -0.22 7.89
C THR A 167 19.49 0.11 9.34
N ILE A 168 18.44 -0.51 9.91
CA ILE A 168 18.01 -0.26 11.29
C ILE A 168 19.05 -0.82 12.29
N PRO A 169 19.51 -0.02 13.28
CA PRO A 169 20.41 -0.49 14.32
C PRO A 169 19.84 -1.70 15.08
N LYS A 170 20.67 -2.70 15.39
CA LYS A 170 20.25 -3.93 16.11
C LYS A 170 19.45 -3.64 17.39
N LYS A 171 19.83 -2.61 18.14
CA LYS A 171 19.14 -2.19 19.37
C LYS A 171 17.70 -1.71 19.16
N GLN A 172 17.35 -1.30 17.93
CA GLN A 172 16.04 -0.79 17.55
C GLN A 172 15.19 -1.82 16.82
N LYS A 173 15.81 -2.87 16.25
CA LYS A 173 15.10 -3.90 15.47
C LYS A 173 13.99 -4.55 16.28
N GLU A 174 14.23 -4.86 17.55
CA GLU A 174 13.22 -5.47 18.42
C GLU A 174 11.98 -4.57 18.61
N TYR A 175 12.17 -3.29 18.93
CA TYR A 175 11.06 -2.34 19.05
C TYR A 175 10.27 -2.18 17.75
N ILE A 176 10.97 -2.18 16.62
CA ILE A 176 10.34 -2.04 15.30
C ILE A 176 9.57 -3.32 14.92
N CYS A 177 10.09 -4.50 15.23
CA CYS A 177 9.35 -5.76 15.08
C CYS A 177 8.06 -5.75 15.92
N ARG A 178 8.16 -5.34 17.20
CA ARG A 178 6.98 -5.20 18.07
C ARG A 178 5.98 -4.18 17.51
N ALA A 179 6.47 -3.05 17.00
CA ALA A 179 5.62 -2.03 16.38
C ALA A 179 4.87 -2.57 15.16
N MET A 180 5.57 -3.28 14.28
CA MET A 180 4.96 -3.89 13.09
C MET A 180 3.92 -4.95 13.46
N ASN A 181 4.20 -5.80 14.44
CA ASN A 181 3.24 -6.78 14.94
C ASN A 181 1.98 -6.10 15.51
N TRP A 182 2.15 -5.08 16.34
CA TRP A 182 1.02 -4.32 16.87
C TRP A 182 0.19 -3.68 15.76
N LEU A 183 0.83 -3.06 14.77
CA LEU A 183 0.15 -2.46 13.62
C LEU A 183 -0.58 -3.52 12.77
N ALA A 184 0.01 -4.69 12.57
CA ALA A 184 -0.56 -5.75 11.73
C ALA A 184 -1.75 -6.47 12.38
N PHE A 185 -1.73 -6.63 13.72
CA PHE A 185 -2.70 -7.45 14.45
C PHE A 185 -3.63 -6.65 15.37
N SER A 186 -3.47 -5.33 15.46
CA SER A 186 -4.41 -4.49 16.20
C SER A 186 -5.82 -4.58 15.62
N ALA A 187 -6.81 -4.82 16.48
CA ALA A 187 -8.21 -4.84 16.08
C ALA A 187 -8.73 -3.45 15.67
N GLU A 188 -8.11 -2.40 16.21
CA GLU A 188 -8.43 -1.00 15.91
C GLU A 188 -7.17 -0.21 15.59
N PRO A 189 -7.24 0.79 14.69
CA PRO A 189 -6.11 1.65 14.37
C PRO A 189 -5.47 2.28 15.61
N MET A 190 -4.19 2.01 15.82
CA MET A 190 -3.45 2.56 16.96
C MET A 190 -3.02 3.99 16.70
N THR A 191 -3.12 4.84 17.73
CA THR A 191 -2.46 6.14 17.75
C THR A 191 -0.95 5.97 17.96
N LEU A 192 -0.16 6.98 17.57
CA LEU A 192 1.28 6.97 17.79
C LEU A 192 1.66 6.83 19.28
N GLY A 193 0.86 7.44 20.18
CA GLY A 193 1.06 7.32 21.63
C GLY A 193 0.80 5.90 22.14
N GLN A 194 -0.29 5.27 21.69
CA GLN A 194 -0.58 3.88 22.04
C GLN A 194 0.49 2.94 21.51
N LEU A 195 0.97 3.15 20.28
CA LEU A 195 2.05 2.35 19.71
C LEU A 195 3.34 2.52 20.51
N ALA A 196 3.67 3.74 20.93
CA ALA A 196 4.87 4.03 21.73
C ALA A 196 4.85 3.31 23.10
N GLU A 197 3.69 3.18 23.73
CA GLU A 197 3.54 2.38 24.96
C GLU A 197 3.61 0.88 24.65
N ALA A 198 2.95 0.43 23.59
CA ALA A 198 2.83 -0.98 23.25
C ALA A 198 4.17 -1.63 22.85
N ILE A 199 5.10 -0.89 22.25
CA ILE A 199 6.42 -1.42 21.86
C ILE A 199 7.34 -1.74 23.06
N VAL A 200 7.08 -1.12 24.23
CA VAL A 200 7.84 -1.38 25.45
C VAL A 200 7.44 -2.72 26.07
N ILE A 201 6.20 -3.18 25.79
CA ILE A 201 5.70 -4.47 26.28
C ILE A 201 6.51 -5.60 25.64
N GLU A 202 7.22 -6.34 26.48
CA GLU A 202 7.91 -7.55 26.06
C GLU A 202 6.89 -8.70 26.00
N TYR A 203 6.72 -9.28 24.81
CA TYR A 203 5.95 -10.49 24.63
C TYR A 203 6.72 -11.43 23.71
N ASP A 204 6.73 -12.71 24.08
CA ASP A 204 7.42 -13.76 23.35
C ASP A 204 6.38 -14.48 22.48
N VAL A 205 6.41 -14.20 21.18
CA VAL A 205 5.45 -14.76 20.20
C VAL A 205 5.63 -16.27 20.09
N ASP A 206 6.85 -16.77 20.34
CA ASP A 206 7.18 -18.20 20.28
C ASP A 206 6.75 -18.95 21.56
N LYS A 207 6.37 -18.23 22.63
CA LYS A 207 5.82 -18.82 23.87
C LYS A 207 4.30 -18.73 23.98
N TYR A 208 3.63 -18.03 23.07
CA TYR A 208 2.18 -18.02 23.03
C TYR A 208 1.66 -19.32 22.42
N GLY A 209 1.35 -20.30 23.28
CA GLY A 209 0.84 -21.63 22.91
C GLY A 209 1.55 -22.79 23.59
N GLU A 210 2.67 -22.57 24.27
CA GLU A 210 3.15 -23.50 25.28
C GLU A 210 2.45 -23.14 26.59
N ASP A 211 1.27 -23.75 26.79
CA ASP A 211 0.58 -23.75 28.09
C ASP A 211 1.57 -24.24 29.15
N SER A 212 2.19 -23.30 29.87
CA SER A 212 2.95 -23.61 31.06
C SER A 212 1.96 -24.05 32.14
N GLU A 213 1.80 -25.36 32.24
CA GLU A 213 1.24 -26.12 33.36
C GLU A 213 -0.21 -25.75 33.74
N ASN A 214 -1.10 -26.75 33.62
CA ASN A 214 -2.46 -26.69 34.14
C ASN A 214 -2.46 -26.10 35.56
N LEU A 215 -3.14 -24.96 35.75
CA LEU A 215 -3.24 -24.29 37.06
C LEU A 215 -4.15 -25.05 38.05
N PHE A 216 -4.73 -26.18 37.62
CA PHE A 216 -5.52 -27.07 38.45
C PHE A 216 -5.08 -28.51 38.17
N ASP A 217 -4.53 -29.15 39.19
CA ASP A 217 -4.58 -30.60 39.31
C ASP A 217 -6.05 -31.02 39.47
N THR A 218 -6.35 -32.21 38.96
CA THR A 218 -7.69 -32.80 38.82
C THR A 218 -8.48 -32.88 40.12
#